data_AF-A0A5C7J5Y9-F1
#
_entry.id   AF-A0A5C7J5Y9-F1
#
_cell.length_a   1.000
_cell.length_b   1.000
_cell.length_c   1.000
_cell.angle_alpha   90.00
_cell.angle_beta   90.00
_cell.angle_gamma   90.00
#
_symmetry.space_group_name_H-M   'P 1'
#
loop_
_entity.id
_entity.type
_entity.pdbx_description
1 polymer ?
#
loop_
_entity_poly.entity_id
_entity_poly.type
_entity_poly.pdbx_seq_one_letter_code
_entity_poly.pdbx_strand_id
1 'polypeptide(L)'
;MRNKTLKYSKDDFGQAMVNAVYRHAPHKHIKCIGDKMTFSGFWRDGQKRNVCIWPKEAAWSDLHQSVSGTNKGGVTSFAKTVLNLDLHDFMTQYGHTQAKPSAIKKAVKEFSADYVNEIWTALVTRNASKIDHAKNWLMTARKLPEPNRFIGSGFTNLNQSDVELFDEEHRGLIRKRIELGHNIVVPLRGIKNDKVENLFIRTINAVSKENKSRLLTGCGGWAGVKDSPRAFGFPHLIHEFPNLIICEGMADYFAAECLLDADEKYLPIGAPGTAALHKWADWLSQTKYSGRIHIVYQLDCDQNGNLANYGPGQQAAVVAKKVLCNAGRYAHLFQWTSFLQEVSDWKKPPGDLADVFTCSDVQPSILSKNFLHTLT
;
A
#
# COMPACT_ATOMS: atom_id res chain seq x y z
N MET A 1 -23.70 20.75 53.13
CA MET A 1 -22.84 21.29 52.06
C MET A 1 -23.31 20.71 50.74
N ARG A 2 -23.72 21.54 49.78
CA ARG A 2 -24.26 21.08 48.49
C ARG A 2 -23.12 20.47 47.66
N ASN A 3 -23.27 19.20 47.26
CA ASN A 3 -22.39 18.53 46.31
C ASN A 3 -22.31 19.38 45.03
N LYS A 4 -21.14 19.95 44.75
CA LYS A 4 -20.84 20.55 43.43
C LYS A 4 -20.81 19.40 42.43
N THR A 5 -21.88 19.20 41.68
CA THR A 5 -21.89 18.29 40.54
C THR A 5 -20.87 18.80 39.53
N LEU A 6 -19.75 18.09 39.39
CA LEU A 6 -18.75 18.35 38.33
C LEU A 6 -19.48 18.24 36.98
N LYS A 7 -19.71 19.38 36.32
CA LYS A 7 -20.21 19.42 34.94
C LYS A 7 -19.04 19.17 34.01
N TYR A 8 -18.89 17.93 33.57
CA TYR A 8 -17.96 17.58 32.48
C TYR A 8 -18.47 18.12 31.14
N SER A 9 -17.56 18.65 30.33
CA SER A 9 -17.81 19.07 28.96
C SER A 9 -17.67 17.90 27.98
N LYS A 10 -18.10 18.14 26.73
CA LYS A 10 -17.92 17.19 25.62
C LYS A 10 -16.45 16.82 25.41
N ASP A 11 -15.56 17.79 25.55
CA ASP A 11 -14.13 17.59 25.35
C ASP A 11 -13.52 16.77 26.50
N ASP A 12 -14.04 16.91 27.72
CA ASP A 12 -13.59 16.11 28.87
C ASP A 12 -13.90 14.61 28.67
N PHE A 13 -15.07 14.28 28.14
CA PHE A 13 -15.44 12.89 27.84
C PHE A 13 -14.58 12.29 26.72
N GLY A 14 -14.38 13.04 25.63
CA GLY A 14 -13.51 12.60 24.53
C GLY A 14 -12.08 12.38 25.00
N GLN A 15 -11.55 13.30 25.82
CA GLN A 15 -10.19 13.21 26.34
C GLN A 15 -10.03 12.05 27.33
N ALA A 16 -11.01 11.79 28.19
CA ALA A 16 -11.00 10.65 29.11
C ALA A 16 -10.92 9.31 28.37
N MET A 17 -11.66 9.14 27.27
CA MET A 17 -11.57 7.95 26.43
C MET A 17 -10.19 7.79 25.79
N VAL A 18 -9.61 8.88 25.28
CA VAL A 18 -8.25 8.86 24.73
C VAL A 18 -7.23 8.44 25.80
N ASN A 19 -7.33 9.01 27.00
CA ASN A 19 -6.45 8.68 28.12
C ASN A 19 -6.55 7.20 28.51
N ALA A 20 -7.78 6.68 28.60
CA ALA A 20 -8.01 5.27 28.91
C ALA A 20 -7.40 4.32 27.86
N VAL A 21 -7.51 4.66 26.57
CA VAL A 21 -6.89 3.87 25.50
C VAL A 21 -5.37 3.86 25.62
N TYR A 22 -4.74 5.03 25.79
CA TYR A 22 -3.28 5.10 25.91
C TYR A 22 -2.73 4.45 27.17
N ARG A 23 -3.53 4.37 28.25
CA ARG A 23 -3.11 3.73 29.50
C ARG A 23 -3.13 2.21 29.42
N HIS A 24 -4.10 1.63 28.70
CA HIS A 24 -4.37 0.19 28.74
C HIS A 24 -4.02 -0.55 27.45
N ALA A 25 -4.01 0.12 26.29
CA ALA A 25 -3.64 -0.52 25.03
C ALA A 25 -2.12 -0.43 24.79
N PRO A 26 -1.48 -1.50 24.29
CA PRO A 26 -0.08 -1.39 23.85
C PRO A 26 0.04 -0.36 22.73
N HIS A 27 0.90 0.64 22.90
CA HIS A 27 0.94 1.83 22.02
C HIS A 27 1.12 1.48 20.53
N LYS A 28 1.87 0.42 20.23
CA LYS A 28 2.09 -0.09 18.86
C LYS A 28 0.81 -0.55 18.13
N HIS A 29 -0.29 -0.76 18.85
CA HIS A 29 -1.57 -1.23 18.31
C HIS A 29 -2.63 -0.14 18.24
N ILE A 30 -2.31 1.08 18.68
CA ILE A 30 -3.19 2.24 18.59
C ILE A 30 -2.98 2.88 17.22
N LYS A 31 -4.07 3.08 16.46
CA LYS A 31 -4.07 3.80 15.18
C LYS A 31 -5.13 4.89 15.21
N CYS A 32 -4.70 6.12 14.93
CA CYS A 32 -5.58 7.26 14.73
C CYS A 32 -5.78 7.47 13.22
N ILE A 33 -7.04 7.49 12.78
CA ILE A 33 -7.43 7.74 11.39
C ILE A 33 -8.51 8.82 11.41
N GLY A 34 -8.16 10.06 11.07
CA GLY A 34 -9.08 11.19 11.22
C GLY A 34 -9.44 11.45 12.69
N ASP A 35 -10.73 11.50 12.98
CA ASP A 35 -11.30 11.64 14.33
C ASP A 35 -11.55 10.30 15.05
N LYS A 36 -11.21 9.20 14.39
CA LYS A 36 -11.39 7.84 14.88
C LYS A 36 -10.10 7.30 15.47
N MET A 37 -10.20 6.63 16.61
CA MET A 37 -9.10 5.89 17.23
C MET A 37 -9.46 4.40 17.29
N THR A 38 -8.65 3.58 16.65
CA THR A 38 -8.78 2.12 16.64
C THR A 38 -7.64 1.51 17.43
N PHE A 39 -7.93 0.50 18.23
CA PHE A 39 -6.88 -0.23 18.93
C PHE A 39 -7.22 -1.70 19.08
N SER A 40 -6.19 -2.53 18.96
CA SER A 40 -6.28 -3.98 19.10
C SER A 40 -5.66 -4.41 20.42
N GLY A 41 -6.38 -5.22 21.21
CA GLY A 41 -5.81 -5.90 22.37
C GLY A 41 -6.36 -5.48 23.73
N PHE A 42 -7.64 -5.08 23.82
CA PHE A 42 -8.28 -5.01 25.13
C PHE A 42 -8.55 -6.43 25.64
N TRP A 43 -8.19 -6.69 26.91
CA TRP A 43 -8.45 -7.94 27.61
C TRP A 43 -9.73 -7.77 28.43
N ARG A 44 -10.80 -8.44 28.01
CA ARG A 44 -11.99 -8.66 28.83
C ARG A 44 -12.18 -10.17 28.95
N ASP A 45 -12.16 -10.68 30.17
CA ASP A 45 -12.39 -12.11 30.47
C ASP A 45 -11.51 -13.06 29.63
N GLY A 46 -10.25 -12.68 29.37
CA GLY A 46 -9.29 -13.48 28.60
C GLY A 46 -9.43 -13.43 27.07
N GLN A 47 -10.38 -12.67 26.50
CA GLN A 47 -10.56 -12.56 25.05
C GLN A 47 -10.08 -11.22 24.48
N LYS A 48 -9.25 -11.28 23.43
CA LYS A 48 -8.79 -10.11 22.67
C LYS A 48 -9.92 -9.57 21.79
N ARG A 49 -10.31 -8.32 22.00
CA ARG A 49 -11.23 -7.61 21.09
C ARG A 49 -10.58 -6.38 20.46
N ASN A 50 -10.97 -6.09 19.21
CA ASN A 50 -10.69 -4.82 18.56
C ASN A 50 -11.72 -3.81 19.06
N VAL A 51 -11.25 -2.69 19.59
CA VAL A 51 -12.11 -1.63 20.09
C VAL A 51 -11.86 -0.39 19.24
N CYS A 52 -12.96 0.29 18.91
CA CYS A 52 -12.94 1.53 18.15
C CYS A 52 -13.68 2.58 18.93
N ILE A 53 -13.09 3.78 19.02
CA ILE A 53 -13.71 4.94 19.64
C ILE A 53 -13.67 6.13 18.69
N TRP A 54 -14.68 6.99 18.81
CA TRP A 54 -14.77 8.29 18.15
C TRP A 54 -14.83 9.38 19.23
N PRO A 55 -13.69 9.86 19.75
CA PRO A 55 -13.65 10.79 20.87
C PRO A 55 -14.48 12.06 20.65
N LYS A 56 -14.58 12.53 19.39
CA LYS A 56 -15.38 13.72 19.02
C LYS A 56 -16.89 13.47 19.00
N GLU A 57 -17.32 12.22 18.88
CA GLU A 57 -18.74 11.83 18.82
C GLU A 57 -19.24 11.24 20.14
N ALA A 58 -18.33 10.72 20.97
CA ALA A 58 -18.66 10.02 22.21
C ALA A 58 -19.44 10.83 23.24
N ALA A 59 -19.36 12.16 23.20
CA ALA A 59 -20.11 13.03 24.10
C ALA A 59 -21.56 13.27 23.65
N TRP A 60 -21.89 13.06 22.38
CA TRP A 60 -23.22 13.37 21.85
C TRP A 60 -24.31 12.44 22.38
N SER A 61 -23.97 11.17 22.60
CA SER A 61 -24.86 10.13 23.13
C SER A 61 -25.10 10.19 24.63
N ASP A 62 -24.15 10.71 25.42
CA ASP A 62 -24.21 10.74 26.89
C ASP A 62 -24.74 12.05 27.46
N LEU A 63 -24.71 13.13 26.67
CA LEU A 63 -25.32 14.43 27.04
C LEU A 63 -26.84 14.47 26.84
N HIS A 64 -27.41 13.51 26.09
CA HIS A 64 -28.84 13.39 25.83
C HIS A 64 -29.34 11.99 26.20
N GLN A 65 -29.75 11.79 27.45
CA GLN A 65 -30.26 10.50 27.95
C GLN A 65 -31.63 10.06 27.39
N SER A 66 -32.21 10.76 26.41
CA SER A 66 -33.57 10.46 25.97
C SER A 66 -33.79 10.69 24.48
N VAL A 67 -33.41 9.72 23.64
CA VAL A 67 -34.21 9.39 22.44
C VAL A 67 -34.10 7.88 22.21
N SER A 68 -35.25 7.21 22.30
CA SER A 68 -35.56 5.82 21.98
C SER A 68 -34.51 4.98 21.23
N GLY A 69 -34.06 3.90 21.87
CA GLY A 69 -34.12 2.58 21.28
C GLY A 69 -32.84 1.92 20.77
N THR A 70 -31.82 2.63 20.29
CA THR A 70 -30.60 1.96 19.76
C THR A 70 -29.31 2.81 19.86
N ASN A 71 -28.94 3.27 21.06
CA ASN A 71 -27.63 3.90 21.27
C ASN A 71 -26.53 2.84 21.47
N LYS A 72 -25.82 2.49 20.39
CA LYS A 72 -24.67 1.55 20.38
C LYS A 72 -23.29 2.23 20.49
N GLY A 73 -23.19 3.40 21.14
CA GLY A 73 -21.89 4.07 21.33
C GLY A 73 -21.99 5.26 22.27
N GLY A 74 -20.95 5.49 23.08
CA GLY A 74 -20.83 6.59 24.06
C GLY A 74 -19.71 6.34 25.09
N VAL A 75 -19.28 7.38 25.82
CA VAL A 75 -18.30 7.29 26.91
C VAL A 75 -18.81 6.42 28.06
N THR A 76 -20.11 6.48 28.41
CA THR A 76 -20.68 5.62 29.47
C THR A 76 -20.66 4.15 29.06
N SER A 77 -21.06 3.88 27.81
CA SER A 77 -21.05 2.53 27.24
C SER A 77 -19.63 2.00 27.11
N PHE A 78 -18.67 2.85 26.74
CA PHE A 78 -17.25 2.50 26.70
C PHE A 78 -16.70 2.19 28.10
N ALA A 79 -16.91 3.06 29.08
CA ALA A 79 -16.48 2.84 30.46
C ALA A 79 -17.02 1.51 31.01
N LYS A 80 -18.32 1.25 30.82
CA LYS A 80 -18.95 0.05 31.33
C LYS A 80 -18.56 -1.21 30.55
N THR A 81 -18.52 -1.14 29.22
CA THR A 81 -18.32 -2.32 28.37
C THR A 81 -16.85 -2.69 28.23
N VAL A 82 -15.96 -1.70 28.20
CA VAL A 82 -14.52 -1.91 27.96
C VAL A 82 -13.79 -2.05 29.29
N LEU A 83 -14.09 -1.19 30.28
CA LEU A 83 -13.33 -1.11 31.53
C LEU A 83 -14.10 -1.62 32.76
N ASN A 84 -15.38 -1.99 32.60
CA ASN A 84 -16.31 -2.33 33.69
C ASN A 84 -16.37 -1.28 34.82
N LEU A 85 -16.24 -0.01 34.44
CA LEU A 85 -16.39 1.14 35.34
C LEU A 85 -17.74 1.82 35.10
N ASP A 86 -18.30 2.46 36.11
CA ASP A 86 -19.33 3.47 35.88
C ASP A 86 -18.71 4.78 35.37
N LEU A 87 -19.55 5.70 34.92
CA LEU A 87 -19.08 6.96 34.34
C LEU A 87 -18.34 7.83 35.36
N HIS A 88 -18.75 7.81 36.63
CA HIS A 88 -18.13 8.64 37.67
C HIS A 88 -16.70 8.18 37.97
N ASP A 89 -16.52 6.87 38.15
CA ASP A 89 -15.21 6.26 38.40
C ASP A 89 -14.30 6.39 37.19
N PHE A 90 -14.85 6.22 35.99
CA PHE A 90 -14.12 6.44 34.75
C PHE A 90 -13.62 7.89 34.64
N MET A 91 -14.48 8.87 34.86
CA MET A 91 -14.07 10.29 34.79
C MET A 91 -13.10 10.67 35.91
N THR A 92 -13.21 10.07 37.09
CA THR A 92 -12.22 10.26 38.17
C THR A 92 -10.85 9.72 37.79
N GLN A 93 -10.80 8.56 37.11
CA GLN A 93 -9.55 7.91 36.73
C GLN A 93 -8.89 8.50 35.48
N TYR A 94 -9.67 8.99 34.52
CA TYR A 94 -9.19 9.37 33.19
C TYR A 94 -9.54 10.81 32.76
N GLY A 95 -10.44 11.49 33.48
CA GLY A 95 -10.97 12.82 33.11
C GLY A 95 -10.06 14.00 33.46
N HIS A 96 -9.01 13.80 34.26
CA HIS A 96 -8.04 14.87 34.51
C HIS A 96 -6.96 14.91 33.43
N THR A 97 -6.63 16.12 32.99
CA THR A 97 -5.51 16.47 32.11
C THR A 97 -4.17 16.19 32.78
N GLN A 98 -3.85 14.92 33.03
CA GLN A 98 -2.45 14.54 33.00
C GLN A 98 -2.00 14.77 31.56
N ALA A 99 -0.99 15.64 31.41
CA ALA A 99 -0.34 15.94 30.14
C ALA A 99 -0.30 14.67 29.30
N LYS A 100 -0.74 14.76 28.04
CA LYS A 100 -0.62 13.68 27.04
C LYS A 100 0.65 12.92 27.38
N PRO A 101 0.60 11.61 27.70
CA PRO A 101 1.82 10.83 27.67
C PRO A 101 2.32 11.09 26.26
N SER A 102 3.37 11.91 26.14
CA SER A 102 4.01 12.13 24.86
C SER A 102 4.35 10.71 24.46
N ALA A 103 3.64 10.17 23.46
CA ALA A 103 4.04 8.92 22.86
C ALA A 103 5.54 9.07 22.73
N ILE A 104 6.31 8.20 23.38
CA ILE A 104 7.76 8.19 23.21
C ILE A 104 7.88 8.02 21.71
N LYS A 105 8.09 9.13 21.00
CA LYS A 105 8.44 9.14 19.60
C LYS A 105 9.82 8.54 19.70
N LYS A 106 9.90 7.21 19.68
CA LYS A 106 11.11 6.54 19.26
C LYS A 106 11.42 7.26 17.97
N ALA A 107 12.48 8.07 17.97
CA ALA A 107 12.97 8.68 16.76
C ALA A 107 13.14 7.50 15.82
N VAL A 108 12.25 7.40 14.84
CA VAL A 108 12.36 6.34 13.85
C VAL A 108 13.64 6.71 13.13
N LYS A 109 14.68 5.88 13.27
CA LYS A 109 15.91 6.06 12.52
C LYS A 109 15.49 6.10 11.05
N GLU A 110 15.64 7.27 10.44
CA GLU A 110 15.40 7.43 9.01
C GLU A 110 16.65 6.97 8.29
N PHE A 111 16.49 5.93 7.47
CA PHE A 111 17.58 5.44 6.64
C PHE A 111 17.69 6.28 5.37
N SER A 112 18.92 6.61 4.97
CA SER A 112 19.17 7.38 3.75
C SER A 112 18.90 6.54 2.51
N ALA A 113 18.69 7.21 1.37
CA ALA A 113 18.64 6.53 0.08
C ALA A 113 19.97 5.84 -0.27
N ASP A 114 21.11 6.38 0.17
CA ASP A 114 22.43 5.78 -0.07
C ASP A 114 22.55 4.40 0.57
N TYR A 115 22.11 4.28 1.83
CA TYR A 115 22.07 3.01 2.54
C TYR A 115 21.26 1.94 1.77
N VAL A 116 20.06 2.30 1.32
CA VAL A 116 19.19 1.35 0.61
C VAL A 116 19.77 1.01 -0.77
N ASN A 117 20.35 1.99 -1.45
CA ASN A 117 20.96 1.81 -2.75
C ASN A 117 22.21 0.91 -2.71
N GLU A 118 23.03 1.02 -1.66
CA GLU A 118 24.17 0.12 -1.42
C GLU A 118 23.71 -1.32 -1.22
N ILE A 119 22.66 -1.53 -0.41
CA ILE A 119 22.05 -2.85 -0.22
C ILE A 119 21.56 -3.41 -1.56
N TRP A 120 20.81 -2.62 -2.33
CA TRP A 120 20.30 -3.03 -3.62
C TRP A 120 21.44 -3.48 -4.57
N THR A 121 22.48 -2.65 -4.68
CA THR A 121 23.66 -2.94 -5.51
C THR A 121 24.34 -4.24 -5.10
N ALA A 122 24.51 -4.45 -3.79
CA ALA A 122 25.11 -5.67 -3.25
C ALA A 122 24.24 -6.92 -3.50
N LEU A 123 22.92 -6.81 -3.37
CA LEU A 123 21.99 -7.90 -3.65
C LEU A 123 22.04 -8.33 -5.12
N VAL A 124 22.01 -7.37 -6.06
CA VAL A 124 22.09 -7.66 -7.50
C VAL A 124 23.42 -8.33 -7.83
N THR A 125 24.54 -7.81 -7.31
CA THR A 125 25.88 -8.36 -7.54
C THR A 125 26.00 -9.81 -7.05
N ARG A 126 25.47 -10.11 -5.86
CA ARG A 126 25.55 -11.46 -5.26
C ARG A 126 24.61 -12.47 -5.92
N ASN A 127 23.52 -12.03 -6.54
CA ASN A 127 22.54 -12.91 -7.16
C ASN A 127 23.01 -13.47 -8.52
N ALA A 128 23.96 -12.79 -9.19
CA ALA A 128 24.48 -13.20 -10.50
C ALA A 128 25.10 -14.62 -10.55
N SER A 129 25.47 -15.18 -9.39
CA SER A 129 26.10 -16.51 -9.28
C SER A 129 25.18 -17.58 -8.67
N LYS A 130 23.91 -17.26 -8.42
CA LYS A 130 22.98 -18.13 -7.68
C LYS A 130 21.81 -18.58 -8.54
N ILE A 131 21.16 -19.67 -8.13
CA ILE A 131 19.88 -20.09 -8.72
C ILE A 131 18.84 -19.02 -8.46
N ASP A 132 18.23 -18.51 -9.53
CA ASP A 132 17.28 -17.41 -9.44
C ASP A 132 15.84 -17.91 -9.26
N HIS A 133 15.44 -18.15 -8.00
CA HIS A 133 14.10 -18.62 -7.67
C HIS A 133 13.00 -17.61 -8.04
N ALA A 134 13.25 -16.31 -7.92
CA ALA A 134 12.34 -15.26 -8.31
C ALA A 134 12.10 -15.25 -9.83
N LYS A 135 13.17 -15.33 -10.62
CA LYS A 135 13.09 -15.42 -12.08
C LYS A 135 12.36 -16.68 -12.50
N ASN A 136 12.74 -17.84 -11.94
CA ASN A 136 12.09 -19.11 -12.23
C ASN A 136 10.60 -19.06 -11.90
N TRP A 137 10.21 -18.45 -10.78
CA TRP A 137 8.82 -18.28 -10.42
C TRP A 137 8.06 -17.37 -11.41
N LEU A 138 8.63 -16.24 -11.84
CA LEU A 138 8.00 -15.37 -12.84
C LEU A 138 7.80 -16.11 -14.18
N MET A 139 8.82 -16.83 -14.64
CA MET A 139 8.75 -17.57 -15.90
C MET A 139 7.81 -18.77 -15.86
N THR A 140 7.80 -19.52 -14.76
CA THR A 140 7.02 -20.77 -14.68
C THR A 140 5.60 -20.53 -14.19
N ALA A 141 5.43 -19.79 -13.09
CA ALA A 141 4.13 -19.60 -12.45
C ALA A 141 3.33 -18.44 -13.07
N ARG A 142 4.02 -17.38 -13.54
CA ARG A 142 3.37 -16.23 -14.20
C ARG A 142 3.48 -16.27 -15.73
N LYS A 143 4.21 -17.25 -16.29
CA LYS A 143 4.48 -17.35 -17.75
C LYS A 143 5.02 -16.06 -18.37
N LEU A 144 5.62 -15.20 -17.56
CA LEU A 144 6.25 -13.99 -18.06
C LEU A 144 7.46 -14.46 -18.88
N PRO A 145 7.56 -14.07 -20.16
CA PRO A 145 8.72 -14.42 -20.97
C PRO A 145 9.99 -13.98 -20.26
N GLU A 146 11.11 -14.66 -20.55
CA GLU A 146 12.39 -14.29 -19.95
C GLU A 146 12.57 -12.78 -20.13
N PRO A 147 12.64 -12.04 -19.02
CA PRO A 147 12.58 -10.61 -19.13
C PRO A 147 13.74 -10.12 -19.98
N ASN A 148 13.46 -9.10 -20.78
CA ASN A 148 14.48 -8.52 -21.61
C ASN A 148 15.68 -8.10 -20.75
N ARG A 149 16.85 -7.98 -21.37
CA ARG A 149 18.08 -7.40 -20.80
C ARG A 149 17.90 -5.99 -20.21
N PHE A 150 16.68 -5.45 -20.26
CA PHE A 150 16.23 -4.12 -19.89
C PHE A 150 14.97 -4.09 -18.98
N ILE A 151 14.69 -5.08 -18.10
CA ILE A 151 13.83 -4.76 -16.93
C ILE A 151 14.55 -3.65 -16.18
N GLY A 152 14.01 -2.44 -16.26
CA GLY A 152 14.70 -1.26 -15.79
C GLY A 152 14.91 -1.30 -14.28
N SER A 153 13.90 -1.69 -13.50
CA SER A 153 14.09 -1.71 -12.05
C SER A 153 14.90 -2.89 -11.53
N GLY A 154 14.99 -4.00 -12.27
CA GLY A 154 15.55 -5.27 -11.81
C GLY A 154 14.75 -5.91 -10.66
N PHE A 155 14.93 -7.21 -10.48
CA PHE A 155 14.53 -7.92 -9.27
C PHE A 155 15.63 -8.89 -8.86
N THR A 156 15.61 -9.34 -7.62
CA THR A 156 16.59 -10.29 -7.09
C THR A 156 15.99 -11.16 -6.00
N ASN A 157 16.71 -12.21 -5.62
CA ASN A 157 16.35 -13.07 -4.49
C ASN A 157 16.86 -12.49 -3.17
N LEU A 158 16.26 -12.99 -2.09
CA LEU A 158 16.77 -12.79 -0.73
C LEU A 158 17.17 -14.15 -0.15
N ASN A 159 18.42 -14.26 0.32
CA ASN A 159 18.95 -15.48 0.91
C ASN A 159 19.55 -15.23 2.30
N GLN A 160 19.89 -16.32 3.00
CA GLN A 160 20.48 -16.25 4.33
C GLN A 160 21.80 -15.45 4.38
N SER A 161 22.65 -15.57 3.36
CA SER A 161 23.90 -14.79 3.26
C SER A 161 23.67 -13.28 3.14
N ASP A 162 22.46 -12.87 2.76
CA ASP A 162 22.16 -11.47 2.46
C ASP A 162 21.72 -10.72 3.71
N VAL A 163 21.40 -11.42 4.81
CA VAL A 163 21.04 -10.84 6.11
C VAL A 163 22.09 -9.84 6.59
N GLU A 164 23.36 -10.14 6.37
CA GLU A 164 24.48 -9.32 6.86
C GLU A 164 24.64 -8.01 6.10
N LEU A 165 24.04 -7.87 4.90
CA LEU A 165 23.99 -6.61 4.16
C LEU A 165 23.12 -5.56 4.88
N PHE A 166 22.23 -6.00 5.76
CA PHE A 166 21.29 -5.14 6.44
C PHE A 166 21.80 -4.73 7.83
N ASP A 167 21.39 -3.53 8.26
CA ASP A 167 21.63 -3.03 9.61
C ASP A 167 20.87 -3.90 10.60
N GLU A 168 21.32 -3.92 11.86
CA GLU A 168 20.72 -4.74 12.92
C GLU A 168 19.20 -4.55 13.04
N GLU A 169 18.72 -3.32 12.83
CA GLU A 169 17.29 -2.97 12.87
C GLU A 169 16.46 -3.68 11.77
N HIS A 170 17.07 -3.97 10.62
CA HIS A 170 16.43 -4.65 9.50
C HIS A 170 16.66 -6.17 9.51
N ARG A 171 17.75 -6.67 10.11
CA ARG A 171 18.09 -8.11 10.12
C ARG A 171 16.95 -9.01 10.59
N GLY A 172 16.22 -8.59 11.62
CA GLY A 172 15.06 -9.34 12.14
C GLY A 172 13.94 -9.51 11.11
N LEU A 173 13.62 -8.43 10.37
CA LEU A 173 12.66 -8.49 9.28
C LEU A 173 13.15 -9.44 8.19
N ILE A 174 14.41 -9.29 7.76
CA ILE A 174 15.00 -10.05 6.66
C ILE A 174 15.07 -11.55 6.99
N ARG A 175 15.51 -11.93 8.19
CA ARG A 175 15.48 -13.33 8.65
C ARG A 175 14.07 -13.91 8.59
N LYS A 176 13.08 -13.18 9.14
CA LYS A 176 11.68 -13.59 9.07
C LYS A 176 11.20 -13.76 7.62
N ARG A 177 11.62 -12.89 6.69
CA ARG A 177 11.28 -13.05 5.27
C ARG A 177 11.83 -14.35 4.70
N ILE A 178 13.09 -14.66 4.98
CA ILE A 178 13.76 -15.88 4.52
C ILE A 178 13.12 -17.13 5.12
N GLU A 179 12.73 -17.10 6.39
CA GLU A 179 11.99 -18.19 7.07
C GLU A 179 10.63 -18.48 6.42
N LEU A 180 9.98 -17.47 5.83
CA LEU A 180 8.71 -17.63 5.10
C LEU A 180 8.89 -18.29 3.71
N GLY A 181 10.14 -18.50 3.27
CA GLY A 181 10.50 -19.15 2.02
C GLY A 181 11.24 -18.24 1.04
N HIS A 182 11.13 -18.54 -0.25
CA HIS A 182 11.75 -17.76 -1.30
C HIS A 182 11.08 -16.39 -1.44
N ASN A 183 11.89 -15.35 -1.66
CA ASN A 183 11.41 -13.99 -1.80
C ASN A 183 11.94 -13.34 -3.07
N ILE A 184 11.09 -12.55 -3.71
CA ILE A 184 11.48 -11.55 -4.71
C ILE A 184 11.66 -10.19 -4.01
N VAL A 185 12.75 -9.52 -4.32
CA VAL A 185 13.08 -8.16 -3.88
C VAL A 185 13.07 -7.25 -5.11
N VAL A 186 12.35 -6.13 -5.01
CA VAL A 186 12.20 -5.16 -6.09
C VAL A 186 12.47 -3.75 -5.53
N PRO A 187 13.26 -2.91 -6.20
CA PRO A 187 13.56 -1.58 -5.72
C PRO A 187 12.40 -0.62 -5.98
N LEU A 188 12.26 0.35 -5.08
CA LEU A 188 11.38 1.49 -5.24
C LEU A 188 12.21 2.76 -5.33
N ARG A 189 11.95 3.57 -6.36
CA ARG A 189 12.67 4.81 -6.63
C ARG A 189 11.73 6.01 -6.52
N GLY A 190 12.31 7.16 -6.23
CA GLY A 190 11.65 8.45 -6.31
C GLY A 190 11.83 9.12 -7.67
N ILE A 191 11.19 10.26 -7.84
CA ILE A 191 11.20 11.09 -9.05
C ILE A 191 12.51 11.88 -9.29
N LYS A 192 13.43 11.89 -8.31
CA LYS A 192 14.57 12.84 -8.32
C LYS A 192 15.79 12.32 -9.05
N ASN A 193 16.05 11.02 -8.93
CA ASN A 193 17.24 10.37 -9.47
C ASN A 193 17.02 8.85 -9.48
N ASP A 194 18.04 8.11 -9.91
CA ASP A 194 18.03 6.65 -9.99
C ASP A 194 18.27 5.93 -8.64
N LYS A 195 18.46 6.67 -7.54
CA LYS A 195 18.75 6.01 -6.27
C LYS A 195 17.52 5.25 -5.77
N VAL A 196 17.78 4.03 -5.30
CA VAL A 196 16.77 3.23 -4.63
C VAL A 196 16.47 3.83 -3.26
N GLU A 197 15.20 4.14 -3.00
CA GLU A 197 14.77 4.77 -1.76
C GLU A 197 14.10 3.77 -0.79
N ASN A 198 13.64 2.61 -1.28
CA ASN A 198 13.13 1.51 -0.45
C ASN A 198 13.21 0.18 -1.21
N LEU A 199 13.10 -0.95 -0.50
CA LEU A 199 12.96 -2.28 -1.10
C LEU A 199 11.59 -2.87 -0.78
N PHE A 200 10.92 -3.35 -1.81
CA PHE A 200 9.73 -4.17 -1.71
C PHE A 200 10.12 -5.63 -1.71
N ILE A 201 9.70 -6.37 -0.68
CA ILE A 201 10.01 -7.79 -0.51
C ILE A 201 8.69 -8.56 -0.56
N ARG A 202 8.58 -9.53 -1.47
CA ARG A 202 7.40 -10.40 -1.61
C ARG A 202 7.80 -11.85 -1.51
N THR A 203 7.10 -12.62 -0.68
CA THR A 203 7.29 -14.07 -0.58
C THR A 203 6.55 -14.73 -1.74
N ILE A 204 7.25 -15.54 -2.53
CA ILE A 204 6.65 -16.24 -3.67
C ILE A 204 5.87 -17.48 -3.22
N ASN A 205 6.31 -18.14 -2.14
CA ASN A 205 5.60 -19.26 -1.52
C ASN A 205 4.17 -18.88 -1.07
N ALA A 206 3.34 -19.91 -0.88
CA ALA A 206 1.99 -19.77 -0.34
C ALA A 206 2.08 -19.38 1.15
N VAL A 207 1.75 -18.13 1.45
CA VAL A 207 1.72 -17.56 2.80
C VAL A 207 0.49 -16.67 2.96
N SER A 208 0.10 -16.42 4.20
CA SER A 208 -1.03 -15.53 4.51
C SER A 208 -0.81 -14.10 3.99
N LYS A 209 -1.90 -13.36 3.75
CA LYS A 209 -1.89 -12.03 3.11
C LYS A 209 -0.97 -11.05 3.83
N GLU A 210 -0.97 -11.04 5.15
CA GLU A 210 -0.14 -10.19 6.00
C GLU A 210 1.36 -10.51 5.92
N ASN A 211 1.71 -11.73 5.52
CA ASN A 211 3.08 -12.17 5.31
C ASN A 211 3.48 -12.14 3.82
N LYS A 212 2.57 -11.78 2.90
CA LYS A 212 2.84 -11.87 1.46
C LYS A 212 3.87 -10.85 1.00
N SER A 213 3.83 -9.62 1.52
CA SER A 213 4.77 -8.57 1.13
C SER A 213 5.05 -7.55 2.23
N ARG A 214 6.21 -6.89 2.15
CA ARG A 214 6.64 -5.85 3.10
C ARG A 214 7.64 -4.87 2.45
N LEU A 215 7.67 -3.64 2.96
CA LEU A 215 8.74 -2.66 2.72
C LEU A 215 9.80 -2.72 3.82
N LEU A 216 11.00 -2.19 3.56
CA LEU A 216 11.96 -1.92 4.63
C LEU A 216 11.43 -0.83 5.57
N THR A 217 11.49 -1.11 6.86
CA THR A 217 10.94 -0.25 7.91
C THR A 217 11.90 0.88 8.26
N GLY A 218 11.47 2.14 8.13
CA GLY A 218 12.34 3.29 8.39
C GLY A 218 13.01 3.86 7.14
N CYS A 219 12.84 3.22 5.98
CA CYS A 219 13.26 3.73 4.66
C CYS A 219 12.12 4.51 3.96
N GLY A 220 11.24 5.15 4.72
CA GLY A 220 10.00 5.74 4.21
C GLY A 220 8.94 4.70 3.79
N GLY A 221 7.87 5.17 3.15
CA GLY A 221 6.76 4.34 2.68
C GLY A 221 6.68 4.29 1.16
N TRP A 222 5.46 4.26 0.64
CA TRP A 222 5.15 4.41 -0.80
C TRP A 222 5.37 5.84 -1.33
N ALA A 223 5.93 6.71 -0.50
CA ALA A 223 6.20 8.11 -0.78
C ALA A 223 7.58 8.49 -0.26
N GLY A 224 8.22 9.39 -0.99
CA GLY A 224 9.49 10.01 -0.64
C GLY A 224 9.30 11.30 0.16
N VAL A 225 10.37 12.09 0.23
CA VAL A 225 10.45 13.35 0.98
C VAL A 225 9.44 14.36 0.44
N LYS A 226 8.69 15.04 1.33
CA LYS A 226 7.60 15.98 0.99
C LYS A 226 6.46 15.33 0.18
N ASP A 227 6.15 14.07 0.44
CA ASP A 227 5.06 13.35 -0.24
C ASP A 227 5.26 13.22 -1.77
N SER A 228 6.49 13.21 -2.27
CA SER A 228 6.73 12.81 -3.67
C SER A 228 6.34 11.33 -3.87
N PRO A 229 5.77 10.94 -5.01
CA PRO A 229 5.43 9.54 -5.25
C PRO A 229 6.69 8.69 -5.45
N ARG A 230 6.58 7.39 -5.16
CA ARG A 230 7.55 6.36 -5.53
C ARG A 230 6.89 5.35 -6.46
N ALA A 231 7.70 4.67 -7.26
CA ALA A 231 7.24 3.60 -8.12
C ALA A 231 8.28 2.49 -8.27
N PHE A 232 7.80 1.34 -8.72
CA PHE A 232 8.62 0.38 -9.44
C PHE A 232 9.00 0.97 -10.80
N GLY A 233 10.19 0.65 -11.32
CA GLY A 233 10.75 1.25 -12.54
C GLY A 233 11.66 2.44 -12.28
N PHE A 234 11.73 3.34 -13.26
CA PHE A 234 12.58 4.53 -13.27
C PHE A 234 11.76 5.84 -13.34
N PRO A 235 11.02 6.18 -12.28
CA PRO A 235 10.15 7.35 -12.25
C PRO A 235 10.86 8.71 -12.43
N HIS A 236 12.19 8.77 -12.37
CA HIS A 236 12.95 10.00 -12.64
C HIS A 236 13.08 10.30 -14.14
N LEU A 237 12.89 9.31 -15.01
CA LEU A 237 13.03 9.45 -16.47
C LEU A 237 11.73 9.91 -17.16
N ILE A 238 10.65 10.15 -16.43
CA ILE A 238 9.32 10.41 -17.04
C ILE A 238 9.31 11.54 -18.06
N HIS A 239 10.19 12.53 -17.94
CA HIS A 239 10.23 13.67 -18.87
C HIS A 239 10.98 13.37 -20.17
N GLU A 240 11.65 12.22 -20.25
CA GLU A 240 12.37 11.75 -21.44
C GLU A 240 11.48 10.94 -22.38
N PHE A 241 10.29 10.52 -21.91
CA PHE A 241 9.37 9.67 -22.66
C PHE A 241 8.10 10.41 -23.07
N PRO A 242 7.62 10.24 -24.31
CA PRO A 242 6.38 10.84 -24.76
C PRO A 242 5.13 10.16 -24.20
N ASN A 243 5.23 8.93 -23.69
CA ASN A 243 4.12 8.19 -23.11
C ASN A 243 4.53 7.53 -21.78
N LEU A 244 3.67 7.70 -20.77
CA LEU A 244 3.83 7.13 -19.42
C LEU A 244 2.74 6.09 -19.21
N ILE A 245 3.14 4.86 -18.87
CA ILE A 245 2.23 3.77 -18.52
C ILE A 245 2.27 3.59 -17.00
N ILE A 246 1.14 3.82 -16.32
CA ILE A 246 1.04 3.66 -14.86
C ILE A 246 0.25 2.40 -14.58
N CYS A 247 0.92 1.40 -14.02
CA CYS A 247 0.35 0.09 -13.65
C CYS A 247 0.04 0.00 -12.15
N GLU A 248 -0.96 -0.79 -11.78
CA GLU A 248 -1.27 -1.08 -10.38
C GLU A 248 -0.38 -2.21 -9.82
N GLY A 249 0.66 -1.84 -9.09
CA GLY A 249 1.51 -2.77 -8.37
C GLY A 249 2.64 -3.38 -9.21
N MET A 250 3.34 -4.33 -8.59
CA MET A 250 4.59 -4.88 -9.10
C MET A 250 4.38 -5.83 -10.30
N ALA A 251 3.35 -6.68 -10.24
CA ALA A 251 3.14 -7.71 -11.25
C ALA A 251 2.74 -7.08 -12.60
N ASP A 252 1.79 -6.16 -12.58
CA ASP A 252 1.35 -5.44 -13.79
C ASP A 252 2.46 -4.60 -14.39
N TYR A 253 3.32 -4.01 -13.55
CA TYR A 253 4.50 -3.31 -14.04
C TYR A 253 5.45 -4.24 -14.81
N PHE A 254 5.79 -5.42 -14.28
CA PHE A 254 6.64 -6.38 -15.01
C PHE A 254 5.97 -6.87 -16.30
N ALA A 255 4.64 -7.05 -16.28
CA ALA A 255 3.89 -7.40 -17.47
C ALA A 255 3.95 -6.31 -18.53
N ALA A 256 3.79 -5.04 -18.15
CA ALA A 256 3.93 -3.91 -19.06
C ALA A 256 5.34 -3.81 -19.64
N GLU A 257 6.40 -4.01 -18.85
CA GLU A 257 7.76 -4.07 -19.37
C GLU A 257 7.95 -5.18 -20.42
N CYS A 258 7.34 -6.35 -20.21
CA CYS A 258 7.41 -7.44 -21.19
C CYS A 258 6.62 -7.12 -22.47
N LEU A 259 5.49 -6.43 -22.36
CA LEU A 259 4.61 -6.11 -23.50
C LEU A 259 5.09 -4.91 -24.32
N LEU A 260 5.84 -3.99 -23.71
CA LEU A 260 6.39 -2.78 -24.33
C LEU A 260 7.84 -2.92 -24.77
N ASP A 261 8.36 -4.13 -24.64
CA ASP A 261 9.76 -4.43 -24.85
C ASP A 261 10.27 -3.90 -26.20
N ALA A 262 11.39 -3.17 -26.16
CA ALA A 262 12.01 -2.43 -27.26
C ALA A 262 11.22 -1.23 -27.87
N ASP A 263 10.16 -0.73 -27.22
CA ASP A 263 9.49 0.53 -27.62
C ASP A 263 9.91 1.72 -26.73
N GLU A 264 10.89 2.49 -27.22
CA GLU A 264 11.46 3.67 -26.55
C GLU A 264 10.46 4.83 -26.34
N LYS A 265 9.23 4.73 -26.87
CA LYS A 265 8.20 5.76 -26.67
C LYS A 265 7.47 5.62 -25.35
N TYR A 266 7.57 4.48 -24.67
CA TYR A 266 6.76 4.17 -23.50
C TYR A 266 7.62 3.90 -22.27
N LEU A 267 7.33 4.62 -21.19
CA LEU A 267 7.91 4.34 -19.88
C LEU A 267 6.86 3.67 -18.98
N PRO A 268 6.99 2.37 -18.66
CA PRO A 268 6.18 1.75 -17.63
C PRO A 268 6.69 2.08 -16.22
N ILE A 269 5.76 2.39 -15.32
CA ILE A 269 5.98 2.50 -13.88
C ILE A 269 4.92 1.73 -13.10
N GLY A 270 5.31 1.13 -11.98
CA GLY A 270 4.38 0.44 -11.09
C GLY A 270 4.05 1.27 -9.85
N ALA A 271 2.81 1.76 -9.75
CA ALA A 271 2.32 2.43 -8.56
C ALA A 271 1.91 1.38 -7.52
N PRO A 272 2.52 1.34 -6.32
CA PRO A 272 2.26 0.28 -5.35
C PRO A 272 0.89 0.41 -4.66
N GLY A 273 -0.14 -0.04 -5.36
CA GLY A 273 -1.54 -0.05 -4.93
C GLY A 273 -2.30 1.25 -5.18
N THR A 274 -3.62 1.20 -4.98
CA THR A 274 -4.57 2.28 -5.27
C THR A 274 -4.20 3.65 -4.69
N ALA A 275 -3.73 3.72 -3.44
CA ALA A 275 -3.34 4.98 -2.82
C ALA A 275 -2.14 5.65 -3.51
N ALA A 276 -1.21 4.85 -4.05
CA ALA A 276 -0.07 5.38 -4.79
C ALA A 276 -0.50 5.92 -6.16
N LEU A 277 -1.54 5.36 -6.77
CA LEU A 277 -2.08 5.83 -8.05
C LEU A 277 -2.63 7.26 -7.95
N HIS A 278 -3.40 7.56 -6.90
CA HIS A 278 -3.85 8.94 -6.63
C HIS A 278 -2.66 9.88 -6.41
N LYS A 279 -1.66 9.45 -5.66
CA LYS A 279 -0.47 10.25 -5.39
C LYS A 279 0.31 10.59 -6.65
N TRP A 280 0.41 9.64 -7.57
CA TRP A 280 0.99 9.86 -8.89
C TRP A 280 0.19 10.87 -9.71
N ALA A 281 -1.14 10.76 -9.72
CA ALA A 281 -2.01 11.71 -10.41
C ALA A 281 -1.90 13.13 -9.84
N ASP A 282 -1.96 13.28 -8.51
CA ASP A 282 -1.83 14.55 -7.82
C ASP A 282 -0.48 15.19 -8.13
N TRP A 283 0.61 14.43 -8.06
CA TRP A 283 1.94 14.94 -8.35
C TRP A 283 2.09 15.34 -9.82
N LEU A 284 1.70 14.47 -10.77
CA LEU A 284 1.77 14.76 -12.21
C LEU A 284 0.91 15.97 -12.61
N SER A 285 -0.23 16.19 -11.95
CA SER A 285 -1.10 17.35 -12.18
C SER A 285 -0.34 18.68 -12.00
N GLN A 286 0.61 18.71 -11.07
CA GLN A 286 1.40 19.88 -10.69
C GLN A 286 2.70 20.04 -11.51
N THR A 287 3.05 19.07 -12.35
CA THR A 287 4.33 19.06 -13.08
C THR A 287 4.24 19.81 -14.41
N LYS A 288 5.25 19.69 -15.28
CA LYS A 288 5.17 20.13 -16.69
C LYS A 288 5.15 18.97 -17.68
N TYR A 289 4.85 17.74 -17.22
CA TYR A 289 4.79 16.58 -18.12
C TYR A 289 3.74 16.80 -19.23
N SER A 290 4.18 16.73 -20.48
CA SER A 290 3.36 17.01 -21.67
C SER A 290 3.06 15.76 -22.50
N GLY A 291 3.59 14.61 -22.12
CA GLY A 291 3.32 13.35 -22.79
C GLY A 291 1.92 12.79 -22.49
N ARG A 292 1.60 11.66 -23.11
CA ARG A 292 0.38 10.90 -22.84
C ARG A 292 0.54 10.07 -21.57
N ILE A 293 -0.54 9.90 -20.81
CA ILE A 293 -0.58 9.08 -19.60
C ILE A 293 -1.64 7.99 -19.81
N HIS A 294 -1.22 6.74 -19.72
CA HIS A 294 -2.05 5.55 -19.84
C HIS A 294 -2.14 4.91 -18.46
N ILE A 295 -3.33 4.83 -17.89
CA ILE A 295 -3.54 4.21 -16.58
C ILE A 295 -4.05 2.79 -16.82
N VAL A 296 -3.21 1.80 -16.53
CA VAL A 296 -3.57 0.38 -16.54
C VAL A 296 -3.98 -0.02 -15.13
N TYR A 297 -5.17 -0.57 -15.01
CA TYR A 297 -5.81 -0.89 -13.73
C TYR A 297 -6.34 -2.31 -13.74
N GLN A 298 -6.48 -2.90 -12.55
CA GLN A 298 -6.94 -4.27 -12.39
C GLN A 298 -8.38 -4.47 -12.91
N LEU A 299 -8.62 -5.59 -13.59
CA LEU A 299 -9.95 -6.07 -13.93
C LEU A 299 -10.50 -6.91 -12.77
N ASP A 300 -11.14 -6.26 -11.80
CA ASP A 300 -11.83 -7.00 -10.75
C ASP A 300 -12.99 -7.81 -11.31
N CYS A 301 -13.20 -9.01 -10.77
CA CYS A 301 -14.40 -9.80 -10.99
C CYS A 301 -15.44 -9.56 -9.88
N ASP A 302 -16.72 -9.66 -10.22
CA ASP A 302 -17.81 -9.70 -9.26
C ASP A 302 -17.85 -11.06 -8.54
N GLN A 303 -18.83 -11.22 -7.64
CA GLN A 303 -19.00 -12.43 -6.82
C GLN A 303 -19.27 -13.69 -7.67
N ASN A 304 -19.63 -13.52 -8.94
CA ASN A 304 -19.94 -14.58 -9.89
C ASN A 304 -18.79 -14.83 -10.89
N GLY A 305 -17.65 -14.13 -10.74
CA GLY A 305 -16.51 -14.26 -11.64
C GLY A 305 -16.61 -13.43 -12.92
N ASN A 306 -17.66 -12.64 -13.12
CA ASN A 306 -17.78 -11.75 -14.28
C ASN A 306 -16.99 -10.47 -14.04
N LEU A 307 -16.52 -9.80 -15.10
CA LEU A 307 -15.84 -8.52 -14.97
C LEU A 307 -16.73 -7.48 -14.27
N ALA A 308 -16.27 -6.97 -13.14
CA ALA A 308 -16.94 -5.96 -12.35
C ALA A 308 -16.67 -4.57 -12.94
N ASN A 309 -17.75 -3.79 -13.08
CA ASN A 309 -17.65 -2.43 -13.63
C ASN A 309 -17.05 -1.41 -12.63
N TYR A 310 -16.90 -1.74 -11.34
CA TYR A 310 -16.52 -0.79 -10.28
C TYR A 310 -15.79 -1.43 -9.06
N GLY A 311 -14.60 -1.96 -9.27
CA GLY A 311 -13.70 -2.37 -8.18
C GLY A 311 -12.85 -1.21 -7.61
N PRO A 312 -12.17 -1.38 -6.46
CA PRO A 312 -11.32 -0.34 -5.86
C PRO A 312 -10.21 0.17 -6.80
N GLY A 313 -9.61 -0.71 -7.61
CA GLY A 313 -8.58 -0.36 -8.60
C GLY A 313 -9.14 0.52 -9.72
N GLN A 314 -10.27 0.11 -10.30
CA GLN A 314 -11.00 0.86 -11.32
C GLN A 314 -11.41 2.25 -10.83
N GLN A 315 -11.96 2.33 -9.62
CA GLN A 315 -12.37 3.61 -9.02
C GLN A 315 -11.18 4.54 -8.85
N ALA A 316 -10.05 4.03 -8.34
CA ALA A 316 -8.84 4.82 -8.18
C ALA A 316 -8.31 5.33 -9.53
N ALA A 317 -8.35 4.50 -10.57
CA ALA A 317 -7.94 4.87 -11.91
C ALA A 317 -8.82 5.96 -12.52
N VAL A 318 -10.15 5.85 -12.37
CA VAL A 318 -11.11 6.89 -12.82
C VAL A 318 -10.84 8.23 -12.13
N VAL A 319 -10.61 8.21 -10.81
CA VAL A 319 -10.29 9.42 -10.04
C VAL A 319 -8.96 10.01 -10.50
N ALA A 320 -7.92 9.18 -10.64
CA ALA A 320 -6.60 9.61 -11.11
C ALA A 320 -6.68 10.25 -12.51
N LYS A 321 -7.40 9.63 -13.47
CA LYS A 321 -7.65 10.23 -14.78
C LYS A 321 -8.31 11.60 -14.65
N LYS A 322 -9.35 11.72 -13.83
CA LYS A 322 -10.07 12.99 -13.65
C LYS A 322 -9.16 14.09 -13.12
N VAL A 323 -8.32 13.81 -12.12
CA VAL A 323 -7.34 14.75 -11.57
C VAL A 323 -6.38 15.24 -12.66
N LEU A 324 -5.85 14.32 -13.46
CA LEU A 324 -4.93 14.63 -14.55
C LEU A 324 -5.58 15.47 -15.65
N CYS A 325 -6.77 15.10 -16.12
CA CYS A 325 -7.50 15.84 -17.15
C CYS A 325 -7.89 17.25 -16.67
N ASN A 326 -8.29 17.41 -15.41
CA ASN A 326 -8.60 18.73 -14.84
C ASN A 326 -7.39 19.66 -14.80
N ALA A 327 -6.18 19.09 -14.70
CA ALA A 327 -4.92 19.83 -14.79
C ALA A 327 -4.40 19.98 -16.24
N GLY A 328 -5.23 19.67 -17.25
CA GLY A 328 -4.88 19.79 -18.67
C GLY A 328 -3.91 18.71 -19.18
N ARG A 329 -3.76 17.58 -18.47
CA ARG A 329 -2.93 16.46 -18.92
C ARG A 329 -3.71 15.54 -19.84
N TYR A 330 -3.02 14.99 -20.84
CA TYR A 330 -3.58 13.95 -21.68
C TYR A 330 -3.51 12.60 -20.96
N ALA A 331 -4.61 12.21 -20.32
CA ALA A 331 -4.69 10.97 -19.55
C ALA A 331 -5.89 10.11 -19.95
N HIS A 332 -5.69 8.81 -20.06
CA HIS A 332 -6.75 7.87 -20.38
C HIS A 332 -6.59 6.55 -19.64
N LEU A 333 -7.72 5.84 -19.56
CA LEU A 333 -7.79 4.51 -18.99
C LEU A 333 -7.52 3.50 -20.09
N PHE A 334 -6.70 2.49 -19.78
CA PHE A 334 -6.43 1.39 -20.71
C PHE A 334 -7.73 0.70 -21.13
N GLN A 335 -7.93 0.52 -22.45
CA GLN A 335 -9.16 -0.03 -23.01
C GLN A 335 -9.12 -1.57 -23.00
N TRP A 336 -9.36 -2.13 -21.82
CA TRP A 336 -9.41 -3.58 -21.63
C TRP A 336 -10.32 -4.30 -22.62
N THR A 337 -11.51 -3.77 -22.91
CA THR A 337 -12.43 -4.39 -23.86
C THR A 337 -11.82 -4.57 -25.24
N SER A 338 -11.15 -3.54 -25.77
CA SER A 338 -10.47 -3.60 -27.07
C SER A 338 -9.32 -4.62 -27.04
N PHE A 339 -8.46 -4.53 -26.02
CA PHE A 339 -7.34 -5.46 -25.86
C PHE A 339 -7.79 -6.93 -25.76
N LEU A 340 -8.86 -7.20 -25.03
CA LEU A 340 -9.39 -8.55 -24.87
C LEU A 340 -10.07 -9.07 -26.14
N GLN A 341 -10.72 -8.21 -26.93
CA GLN A 341 -11.35 -8.61 -28.20
C GLN A 341 -10.33 -8.99 -29.28
N GLU A 342 -9.15 -8.36 -29.26
CA GLU A 342 -8.08 -8.64 -30.23
C GLU A 342 -7.35 -9.96 -29.97
N VAL A 343 -7.61 -10.60 -28.83
CA VAL A 343 -7.04 -11.89 -28.46
C VAL A 343 -8.18 -12.92 -28.38
N SER A 344 -8.28 -13.80 -29.38
CA SER A 344 -9.45 -14.69 -29.55
C SER A 344 -9.46 -15.91 -28.62
N ASP A 345 -8.33 -16.26 -27.99
CA ASP A 345 -8.12 -17.58 -27.41
C ASP A 345 -7.87 -17.52 -25.88
N TRP A 346 -8.68 -16.75 -25.16
CA TRP A 346 -8.63 -16.71 -23.70
C TRP A 346 -9.21 -17.98 -23.09
N LYS A 347 -8.42 -18.70 -22.28
CA LYS A 347 -8.89 -19.80 -21.43
C LYS A 347 -9.82 -19.33 -20.33
N LYS A 348 -9.58 -18.10 -19.84
CA LYS A 348 -10.40 -17.36 -18.88
C LYS A 348 -10.13 -15.86 -19.02
N PRO A 349 -11.02 -14.97 -18.58
CA PRO A 349 -10.73 -13.55 -18.51
C PRO A 349 -9.52 -13.28 -17.59
N PRO A 350 -8.56 -12.43 -17.98
CA PRO A 350 -7.48 -12.02 -17.09
C PRO A 350 -8.01 -11.07 -16.01
N GLY A 351 -7.53 -11.25 -14.77
CA GLY A 351 -7.89 -10.36 -13.66
C GLY A 351 -6.98 -9.14 -13.54
N ASP A 352 -5.77 -9.21 -14.08
CA ASP A 352 -4.78 -8.13 -14.08
C ASP A 352 -3.92 -8.20 -15.36
N LEU A 353 -2.99 -7.26 -15.56
CA LEU A 353 -2.15 -7.24 -16.77
C LEU A 353 -1.17 -8.41 -16.78
N ALA A 354 -0.67 -8.83 -15.63
CA ALA A 354 0.21 -9.98 -15.55
C ALA A 354 -0.49 -11.32 -15.84
N ASP A 355 -1.79 -11.42 -15.61
CA ASP A 355 -2.57 -12.62 -15.87
C ASP A 355 -2.70 -12.93 -17.37
N VAL A 356 -2.52 -11.96 -18.26
CA VAL A 356 -2.64 -12.15 -19.73
C VAL A 356 -1.72 -13.25 -20.27
N PHE A 357 -0.55 -13.42 -19.65
CA PHE A 357 0.43 -14.45 -19.98
C PHE A 357 0.01 -15.85 -19.52
N THR A 358 -0.87 -15.93 -18.51
CA THR A 358 -1.36 -17.20 -17.95
C THR A 358 -2.73 -17.59 -18.46
N CYS A 359 -3.52 -16.62 -18.93
CA CYS A 359 -4.90 -16.79 -19.34
C CYS A 359 -5.07 -17.14 -20.82
N SER A 360 -4.02 -17.09 -21.62
CA SER A 360 -4.02 -17.53 -23.02
C SER A 360 -2.78 -18.39 -23.33
N ASP A 361 -2.81 -19.12 -24.45
CA ASP A 361 -1.62 -19.73 -25.06
C ASP A 361 -1.08 -18.87 -26.22
N VAL A 362 -1.52 -17.61 -26.28
CA VAL A 362 -1.15 -16.67 -27.33
C VAL A 362 0.32 -16.31 -27.18
N GLN A 363 1.02 -16.23 -28.31
CA GLN A 363 2.45 -15.89 -28.33
C GLN A 363 2.66 -14.48 -27.75
N PRO A 364 3.70 -14.25 -26.91
CA PRO A 364 3.99 -12.94 -26.32
C PRO A 364 4.10 -11.80 -27.34
N SER A 365 4.57 -12.07 -28.57
CA SER A 365 4.66 -11.08 -29.64
C SER A 365 3.29 -10.57 -30.11
N ILE A 366 2.27 -11.43 -30.11
CA ILE A 366 0.89 -11.04 -30.45
C ILE A 366 0.29 -10.21 -29.32
N LEU A 367 0.49 -10.63 -28.07
CA LEU A 367 0.05 -9.86 -26.89
C LEU A 367 0.68 -8.45 -26.89
N SER A 368 1.98 -8.36 -27.19
CA SER A 368 2.70 -7.09 -27.26
C SER A 368 2.16 -6.19 -28.38
N LYS A 369 1.93 -6.75 -29.58
CA LYS A 369 1.34 -6.02 -30.71
C LYS A 369 -0.04 -5.45 -30.38
N ASN A 370 -0.92 -6.25 -29.79
CA ASN A 370 -2.28 -5.83 -29.43
C ASN A 370 -2.26 -4.82 -28.27
N PHE A 371 -1.35 -4.99 -27.31
CA PHE A 371 -1.15 -4.04 -26.23
C PHE A 371 -0.76 -2.66 -26.79
N LEU A 372 0.24 -2.61 -27.68
CA LEU A 372 0.65 -1.38 -28.35
C LEU A 372 -0.48 -0.76 -29.17
N HIS A 373 -1.24 -1.56 -29.93
CA HIS A 373 -2.39 -1.07 -30.69
C HIS A 373 -3.46 -0.43 -29.79
N THR A 374 -3.69 -0.99 -28.60
CA THR A 374 -4.62 -0.43 -27.62
C THR A 374 -4.12 0.89 -27.00
N LEU A 375 -2.80 1.15 -27.03
CA LEU A 375 -2.20 2.38 -26.52
C LEU A 375 -2.14 3.51 -27.56
N THR A 376 -2.18 3.23 -28.85
CA THR A 376 -2.09 4.24 -29.92
C THR A 376 -3.40 4.96 -30.18
#